data_AF-X1K7T0-F1
#
_entry.id   AF-X1K7T0-F1
#
_cell.length_a   1.000
_cell.length_b   1.000
_cell.length_c   1.000
_cell.angle_alpha   90.00
_cell.angle_beta   90.00
_cell.angle_gamma   90.00
#
_symmetry.space_group_name_H-M   'P 1'
#
loop_
_entity.id
_entity.type
_entity.pdbx_description
1 polymer ?
#
loop_
_entity_poly.entity_id
_entity_poly.type
_entity_poly.pdbx_seq_one_letter_code
_entity_poly.pdbx_strand_id
1 'polypeptide(L)'
;MEEEEIRKAIKRAELEHILKGECLSTIGERVTRYLELNFSQLTPNAHWASISAECILLYRDGHFFACIALCQAVAEAIVRDLCKRNILTLSKNFEANVNRLCSNEKISAECKGALETIWKGRNDYHHLNPEVPTEREKLQAIARTKMIALHAVESEIFAFELVSGAIKPKHPKYWPEAQDG
;
A
#
# COMPACT_ATOMS: atom_id res chain seq x y z
N MET A 1 11.02 33.70 -30.37
CA MET A 1 11.62 32.39 -30.01
C MET A 1 12.55 32.54 -28.80
N GLU A 2 13.49 33.50 -28.77
CA GLU A 2 14.31 33.79 -27.58
C GLU A 2 13.52 34.24 -26.34
N GLU A 3 12.53 35.13 -26.50
CA GLU A 3 11.78 35.67 -25.35
C GLU A 3 10.97 34.58 -24.62
N GLU A 4 10.44 33.60 -25.35
CA GLU A 4 9.67 32.50 -24.76
C GLU A 4 10.59 31.51 -24.03
N GLU A 5 11.78 31.25 -24.56
CA GLU A 5 12.78 30.41 -23.89
C GLU A 5 13.32 31.10 -22.62
N ILE A 6 13.52 32.41 -22.63
CA ILE A 6 13.87 33.19 -21.44
C ILE A 6 12.76 33.10 -20.38
N ARG A 7 11.49 33.28 -20.78
CA ARG A 7 10.34 33.16 -19.86
C ARG A 7 10.24 31.75 -19.26
N LYS A 8 10.44 30.69 -20.05
CA LYS A 8 10.47 29.30 -19.56
C LYS A 8 11.61 29.07 -18.58
N ALA A 9 12.80 29.60 -18.86
CA ALA A 9 13.97 29.46 -17.99
C ALA A 9 13.74 30.12 -16.62
N ILE A 10 13.22 31.35 -16.62
CA ILE A 10 12.83 32.06 -15.38
C ILE A 10 11.78 31.24 -14.62
N LYS A 11 10.73 30.79 -15.32
CA LYS A 11 9.65 30.02 -14.68
C LYS A 11 10.15 28.71 -14.07
N ARG A 12 11.07 28.03 -14.74
CA ARG A 12 11.70 26.81 -14.25
C ARG A 12 12.48 27.07 -12.96
N ALA A 13 13.29 28.13 -12.91
CA ALA A 13 14.06 28.48 -11.72
C ALA A 13 13.16 28.83 -10.53
N GLU A 14 12.08 29.59 -10.76
CA GLU A 14 11.08 29.90 -9.74
C GLU A 14 10.42 28.63 -9.18
N LEU A 15 9.96 27.73 -10.07
CA LEU A 15 9.33 26.47 -9.67
C LEU A 15 10.30 25.58 -8.89
N GLU A 16 11.56 25.48 -9.33
CA GLU A 16 12.57 24.70 -8.63
C GLU A 16 12.82 25.22 -7.21
N HIS A 17 12.88 26.54 -7.04
CA HIS A 17 13.03 27.16 -5.72
C HIS A 17 11.83 26.85 -4.80
N ILE A 18 10.60 26.98 -5.31
CA ILE A 18 9.37 26.69 -4.57
C ILE A 18 9.33 25.21 -4.14
N LEU A 19 9.54 24.29 -5.08
CA LEU A 19 9.49 22.85 -4.80
C LEU A 19 10.58 22.39 -3.83
N LYS A 20 11.78 22.98 -3.90
CA LYS A 20 12.83 22.73 -2.89
C LYS A 20 12.39 23.19 -1.50
N GLY A 21 11.81 24.39 -1.41
CA GLY A 21 11.28 24.93 -0.16
C GLY A 21 10.22 24.03 0.47
N GLU A 22 9.25 23.57 -0.33
CA GLU A 22 8.19 22.63 0.11
C GLU A 22 8.74 21.27 0.55
N CYS A 23 9.75 20.76 -0.16
CA CYS A 23 10.40 19.50 0.21
C CYS A 23 11.10 19.63 1.56
N LEU A 24 11.91 20.68 1.74
CA LEU A 24 12.68 20.90 2.96
C LEU A 24 11.78 21.19 4.16
N SER A 25 10.68 21.95 3.97
CA SER A 25 9.74 22.26 5.06
C SER A 25 8.96 21.04 5.55
N THR A 26 8.79 20.02 4.70
CA THR A 26 8.02 18.80 5.04
C THR A 26 8.88 17.62 5.48
N ILE A 27 10.21 17.74 5.46
CA ILE A 27 11.11 16.61 5.71
C ILE A 27 10.93 16.00 7.11
N GLY A 28 10.71 16.85 8.12
CA GLY A 28 10.48 16.40 9.49
C GLY A 28 9.23 15.53 9.61
N GLU A 29 8.10 15.97 9.03
CA GLU A 29 6.86 15.19 9.00
C GLU A 29 7.04 13.87 8.24
N ARG A 30 7.76 13.88 7.11
CA ARG A 30 8.03 12.67 6.32
C ARG A 30 8.81 11.64 7.13
N VAL A 31 9.83 12.07 7.87
CA VAL A 31 10.60 11.20 8.77
C VAL A 31 9.71 10.62 9.86
N THR A 32 8.91 11.46 10.54
CA THR A 32 7.98 11.01 11.58
C THR A 32 7.01 9.96 11.03
N ARG A 33 6.35 10.23 9.91
CA ARG A 33 5.42 9.29 9.27
C ARG A 33 6.11 7.99 8.86
N TYR A 34 7.35 8.04 8.40
CA TYR A 34 8.10 6.84 8.03
C TYR A 34 8.42 5.97 9.26
N LEU A 35 8.80 6.59 10.38
CA LEU A 35 9.06 5.88 11.64
C LEU A 35 7.79 5.29 12.26
N GLU A 36 6.64 5.95 12.12
CA GLU A 36 5.34 5.47 12.63
C GLU A 36 4.93 4.11 12.09
N LEU A 37 5.42 3.76 10.90
CA LEU A 37 5.01 2.56 10.18
C LEU A 37 5.87 1.34 10.53
N ASN A 38 7.10 1.54 11.00
CA ASN A 38 8.04 0.49 11.44
C ASN A 38 8.03 -0.80 10.59
N PHE A 39 7.88 -0.66 9.26
CA PHE A 39 7.69 -1.80 8.37
C PHE A 39 9.01 -2.53 8.14
N SER A 40 8.99 -3.84 8.38
CA SER A 40 10.06 -4.73 7.93
C SER A 40 10.03 -4.81 6.40
N GLN A 41 11.13 -4.40 5.76
CA GLN A 41 11.24 -3.97 4.35
C GLN A 41 11.14 -5.07 3.28
N LEU A 42 10.77 -6.30 3.64
CA LEU A 42 10.86 -7.45 2.73
C LEU A 42 9.48 -7.94 2.32
N THR A 43 8.94 -7.33 1.27
CA THR A 43 7.84 -7.91 0.49
C THR A 43 8.46 -8.76 -0.62
N PRO A 44 7.99 -10.01 -0.86
CA PRO A 44 8.48 -10.81 -1.98
C PRO A 44 8.34 -10.05 -3.30
N ASN A 45 9.17 -10.34 -4.30
CA ASN A 45 9.08 -9.73 -5.64
C ASN A 45 7.83 -10.23 -6.41
N ALA A 46 6.66 -9.95 -5.87
CA ALA A 46 5.36 -10.22 -6.43
C ALA A 46 4.83 -8.99 -7.17
N HIS A 47 3.83 -9.18 -8.02
CA HIS A 47 3.30 -8.11 -8.88
C HIS A 47 2.74 -6.89 -8.11
N TRP A 48 2.30 -7.07 -6.86
CA TRP A 48 1.82 -5.97 -6.01
C TRP A 48 2.92 -5.35 -5.16
N ALA A 49 4.12 -5.92 -5.06
CA ALA A 49 5.14 -5.48 -4.09
C ALA A 49 5.65 -4.06 -4.36
N SER A 50 5.87 -3.73 -5.64
CA SER A 50 6.20 -2.35 -6.02
C SER A 50 5.06 -1.37 -5.68
N ILE A 51 3.81 -1.83 -5.78
CA ILE A 51 2.62 -1.03 -5.48
C ILE A 51 2.43 -0.86 -3.97
N SER A 52 2.72 -1.89 -3.17
CA SER A 52 2.78 -1.78 -1.71
C SER A 52 3.83 -0.78 -1.27
N ALA A 53 5.00 -0.76 -1.93
CA ALA A 53 6.02 0.25 -1.68
C ALA A 53 5.51 1.66 -2.03
N GLU A 54 4.76 1.82 -3.13
CA GLU A 54 4.11 3.09 -3.46
C GLU A 54 3.13 3.56 -2.38
N CYS A 55 2.37 2.65 -1.74
CA CYS A 55 1.52 3.03 -0.59
C CYS A 55 2.32 3.70 0.53
N ILE A 56 3.52 3.16 0.85
CA ILE A 56 4.41 3.73 1.86
C ILE A 56 4.88 5.13 1.44
N LEU A 57 5.26 5.31 0.17
CA LEU A 57 5.70 6.60 -0.35
C LEU A 57 4.58 7.65 -0.29
N LEU A 58 3.36 7.26 -0.69
CA LEU A 58 2.19 8.14 -0.62
C LEU A 58 1.88 8.56 0.83
N TYR A 59 1.92 7.61 1.77
CA TYR A 59 1.73 7.93 3.20
C TYR A 59 2.83 8.86 3.71
N ARG A 60 4.10 8.52 3.46
CA ARG A 60 5.27 9.30 3.85
C ARG A 60 5.14 10.74 3.36
N ASP A 61 4.76 10.93 2.10
CA ASP A 61 4.71 12.24 1.46
C ASP A 61 3.41 13.02 1.72
N GLY A 62 2.45 12.41 2.43
CA GLY A 62 1.21 13.06 2.85
C GLY A 62 0.09 13.03 1.81
N HIS A 63 0.17 12.13 0.84
CA HIS A 63 -0.86 11.87 -0.18
C HIS A 63 -1.88 10.83 0.33
N PHE A 64 -2.54 11.16 1.44
CA PHE A 64 -3.33 10.19 2.21
C PHE A 64 -4.52 9.60 1.45
N PHE A 65 -5.22 10.41 0.66
CA PHE A 65 -6.36 9.92 -0.13
C PHE A 65 -5.92 8.86 -1.14
N ALA A 66 -4.84 9.15 -1.87
CA ALA A 66 -4.24 8.21 -2.82
C ALA A 66 -3.72 6.96 -2.11
N CYS A 67 -3.07 7.13 -0.96
CA CYS A 67 -2.60 6.02 -0.12
C CYS A 67 -3.76 5.08 0.29
N ILE A 68 -4.90 5.65 0.72
CA ILE A 68 -6.08 4.88 1.13
C ILE A 68 -6.62 4.05 -0.04
N ALA A 69 -6.81 4.67 -1.20
CA ALA A 69 -7.32 3.99 -2.39
C ALA A 69 -6.33 2.91 -2.88
N LEU A 70 -5.03 3.19 -2.85
CA LEU A 70 -4.02 2.24 -3.30
C LEU A 70 -3.92 1.02 -2.36
N CYS A 71 -4.03 1.21 -1.04
CA CYS A 71 -4.12 0.11 -0.10
C CYS A 71 -5.30 -0.82 -0.41
N GLN A 72 -6.46 -0.25 -0.76
CA GLN A 72 -7.66 -1.01 -1.14
C GLN A 72 -7.43 -1.83 -2.42
N ALA A 73 -6.80 -1.22 -3.43
CA ALA A 73 -6.46 -1.91 -4.67
C ALA A 73 -5.46 -3.06 -4.45
N VAL A 74 -4.42 -2.83 -3.63
CA VAL A 74 -3.43 -3.87 -3.28
C VAL A 74 -4.08 -5.02 -2.53
N ALA A 75 -4.92 -4.74 -1.52
CA ALA A 75 -5.63 -5.78 -0.78
C ALA A 75 -6.54 -6.62 -1.69
N GLU A 76 -7.25 -5.98 -2.62
CA GLU A 76 -8.05 -6.70 -3.63
C GLU A 76 -7.18 -7.59 -4.52
N ALA A 77 -6.04 -7.08 -5.00
CA ALA A 77 -5.10 -7.85 -5.80
C ALA A 77 -4.59 -9.10 -5.06
N ILE A 78 -4.17 -8.93 -3.80
CA ILE A 78 -3.71 -10.02 -2.92
C ILE A 78 -4.83 -11.06 -2.75
N VAL A 79 -6.04 -10.64 -2.37
CA VAL A 79 -7.18 -11.57 -2.16
C VAL A 79 -7.51 -12.35 -3.43
N ARG A 80 -7.49 -11.69 -4.59
CA ARG A 80 -7.74 -12.37 -5.87
C ARG A 80 -6.63 -13.36 -6.21
N ASP A 81 -5.38 -13.02 -5.97
CA ASP A 81 -4.25 -13.92 -6.20
C ASP A 81 -4.28 -15.13 -5.27
N LEU A 82 -4.59 -14.93 -3.98
CA LEU A 82 -4.77 -16.01 -3.02
C LEU A 82 -5.88 -16.97 -3.44
N CYS A 83 -7.05 -16.46 -3.86
CA CYS A 83 -8.12 -17.32 -4.35
C CYS A 83 -7.66 -18.15 -5.55
N LYS A 84 -6.96 -17.55 -6.52
CA LYS A 84 -6.43 -18.26 -7.70
C LYS A 84 -5.43 -19.35 -7.31
N ARG A 85 -4.45 -19.01 -6.48
CA ARG A 85 -3.40 -19.96 -6.04
C ARG A 85 -3.94 -21.11 -5.18
N ASN A 86 -5.11 -20.93 -4.56
CA ASN A 86 -5.80 -21.98 -3.81
C ASN A 86 -6.94 -22.64 -4.60
N ILE A 87 -7.08 -22.37 -5.91
CA ILE A 87 -8.10 -22.96 -6.78
C ILE A 87 -9.52 -22.73 -6.21
N LEU A 88 -9.73 -21.56 -5.59
CA LEU A 88 -11.02 -21.13 -5.08
C LEU A 88 -11.73 -20.32 -6.15
N THR A 89 -13.04 -20.51 -6.29
CA THR A 89 -13.87 -19.67 -7.16
C THR A 89 -13.68 -18.20 -6.78
N LEU A 90 -13.64 -17.31 -7.77
CA LEU A 90 -13.58 -15.86 -7.55
C LEU A 90 -14.99 -15.26 -7.61
N SER A 91 -15.35 -14.51 -6.58
CA SER A 91 -16.51 -13.61 -6.57
C SER A 91 -16.10 -12.21 -7.04
N LYS A 92 -17.06 -11.45 -7.58
CA LYS A 92 -16.90 -9.99 -7.78
C LYS A 92 -16.96 -9.21 -6.47
N ASN A 93 -17.54 -9.79 -5.42
CA ASN A 93 -17.61 -9.19 -4.10
C ASN A 93 -16.35 -9.57 -3.30
N PHE A 94 -15.61 -8.55 -2.83
CA PHE A 94 -14.36 -8.71 -2.09
C PHE A 94 -14.58 -9.48 -0.78
N GLU A 95 -15.58 -9.09 0.00
CA GLU A 95 -15.88 -9.67 1.31
C GLU A 95 -16.20 -11.16 1.21
N ALA A 96 -16.89 -11.58 0.15
CA ALA A 96 -17.17 -12.98 -0.14
C ALA A 96 -15.90 -13.79 -0.42
N ASN A 97 -14.90 -13.19 -1.09
CA ASN A 97 -13.61 -13.82 -1.31
C ASN A 97 -12.81 -13.93 0.00
N VAL A 98 -12.79 -12.88 0.82
CA VAL A 98 -12.12 -12.89 2.13
C VAL A 98 -12.74 -13.94 3.05
N ASN A 99 -14.07 -13.98 3.14
CA ASN A 99 -14.78 -14.99 3.92
C ASN A 99 -14.46 -16.41 3.43
N ARG A 100 -14.42 -16.63 2.11
CA ARG A 100 -14.06 -17.92 1.54
C ARG A 100 -12.62 -18.33 1.89
N LEU A 101 -11.66 -17.41 1.80
CA LEU A 101 -10.27 -17.68 2.18
C LEU A 101 -10.16 -18.08 3.65
N CYS A 102 -10.84 -17.35 4.54
CA CYS A 102 -10.84 -17.63 5.97
C CYS A 102 -11.54 -18.96 6.31
N SER A 103 -12.73 -19.22 5.77
CA SER A 103 -13.46 -20.49 6.01
C SER A 103 -12.76 -21.73 5.42
N ASN A 104 -11.84 -21.56 4.47
CA ASN A 104 -11.00 -22.63 3.94
C ASN A 104 -9.60 -22.67 4.57
N GLU A 105 -9.42 -21.95 5.69
CA GLU A 105 -8.18 -21.90 6.48
C GLU A 105 -6.96 -21.46 5.65
N LYS A 106 -7.17 -20.56 4.67
CA LYS A 106 -6.10 -20.02 3.83
C LYS A 106 -5.51 -18.73 4.37
N ILE A 107 -6.25 -18.06 5.25
CA ILE A 107 -5.86 -16.89 6.04
C ILE A 107 -6.45 -17.03 7.44
N SER A 108 -5.82 -16.41 8.43
CA SER A 108 -6.30 -16.34 9.80
C SER A 108 -7.53 -15.43 9.95
N ALA A 109 -8.17 -15.48 11.13
CA ALA A 109 -9.24 -14.54 11.48
C ALA A 109 -8.69 -13.10 11.62
N GLU A 110 -7.46 -12.97 12.08
CA GLU A 110 -6.73 -11.72 12.23
C GLU A 110 -6.45 -11.08 10.85
N CYS A 111 -5.95 -11.85 9.89
CA CYS A 111 -5.74 -11.39 8.51
C CYS A 111 -7.07 -11.01 7.84
N LYS A 112 -8.14 -11.77 8.09
CA LYS A 112 -9.49 -11.37 7.65
C LYS A 112 -9.86 -9.99 8.23
N GLY A 113 -9.71 -9.78 9.53
CA GLY A 113 -10.02 -8.50 10.16
C GLY A 113 -9.17 -7.33 9.63
N ALA A 114 -7.90 -7.59 9.31
CA ALA A 114 -7.03 -6.62 8.66
C ALA A 114 -7.50 -6.27 7.23
N LEU A 115 -7.88 -7.27 6.41
CA LEU A 115 -8.45 -7.05 5.08
C LEU A 115 -9.76 -6.25 5.14
N GLU A 116 -10.64 -6.53 6.10
CA GLU A 116 -11.88 -5.77 6.33
C GLU A 116 -11.59 -4.31 6.73
N THR A 117 -10.55 -4.09 7.55
CA THR A 117 -10.09 -2.74 7.92
C THR A 117 -9.61 -1.95 6.70
N ILE A 118 -8.85 -2.59 5.81
CA ILE A 118 -8.42 -1.97 4.54
C ILE A 118 -9.63 -1.67 3.66
N TRP A 119 -10.59 -2.58 3.58
CA TRP A 119 -11.75 -2.46 2.71
C TRP A 119 -12.82 -1.46 3.19
N LYS A 120 -12.85 -1.16 4.49
CA LYS A 120 -13.83 -0.21 5.06
C LYS A 120 -13.85 1.13 4.32
N GLY A 121 -15.05 1.55 3.92
CA GLY A 121 -15.29 2.82 3.20
C GLY A 121 -14.85 2.82 1.73
N ARG A 122 -14.53 1.66 1.14
CA ARG A 122 -14.00 1.55 -0.24
C ARG A 122 -14.82 2.35 -1.25
N ASN A 123 -16.15 2.22 -1.25
CA ASN A 123 -16.96 2.96 -2.23
C ASN A 123 -16.91 4.48 -2.02
N ASP A 124 -16.79 4.94 -0.78
CA ASP A 124 -16.72 6.37 -0.47
C ASP A 124 -15.43 6.97 -1.03
N TYR A 125 -14.29 6.33 -0.76
CA TYR A 125 -12.99 6.78 -1.27
C TYR A 125 -12.87 6.61 -2.79
N HIS A 126 -13.42 5.54 -3.37
CA HIS A 126 -13.34 5.32 -4.82
C HIS A 126 -14.27 6.24 -5.63
N HIS A 127 -15.42 6.61 -5.09
CA HIS A 127 -16.38 7.49 -5.77
C HIS A 127 -16.24 8.96 -5.37
N LEU A 128 -15.29 9.27 -4.47
CA LEU A 128 -15.07 10.61 -3.94
C LEU A 128 -16.35 11.19 -3.31
N ASN A 129 -17.05 10.36 -2.54
CA ASN A 129 -18.31 10.76 -1.91
C ASN A 129 -18.09 11.99 -1.01
N PRO A 130 -19.01 12.98 -1.00
CA PRO A 130 -18.86 14.22 -0.22
C PRO A 130 -18.65 14.03 1.28
N GLU A 131 -19.06 12.89 1.81
CA GLU A 131 -18.95 12.51 3.22
C GLU A 131 -17.55 12.06 3.61
N VAL A 132 -16.65 11.83 2.64
CA VAL A 132 -15.26 11.47 2.93
C VAL A 132 -14.57 12.66 3.61
N PRO A 133 -13.90 12.45 4.76
CA PRO A 133 -13.14 13.49 5.42
C PRO A 133 -12.11 14.13 4.48
N THR A 134 -12.05 15.46 4.48
CA THR A 134 -11.04 16.21 3.73
C THR A 134 -9.96 16.79 4.65
N GLU A 135 -10.18 16.73 5.96
CA GLU A 135 -9.23 17.19 6.95
C GLU A 135 -7.99 16.29 6.97
N ARG A 136 -6.83 16.91 6.79
CA ARG A 136 -5.53 16.24 6.64
C ARG A 136 -5.25 15.25 7.77
N GLU A 137 -5.49 15.62 9.02
CA GLU A 137 -5.25 14.77 10.20
C GLU A 137 -6.14 13.51 10.21
N LYS A 138 -7.42 13.66 9.85
CA LYS A 138 -8.35 12.52 9.75
C LYS A 138 -7.92 11.58 8.64
N LEU A 139 -7.57 12.12 7.46
CA LEU A 139 -7.06 11.32 6.35
C LEU A 139 -5.75 10.62 6.70
N GLN A 140 -4.83 11.28 7.41
CA GLN A 140 -3.60 10.67 7.90
C GLN A 140 -3.89 9.49 8.83
N ALA A 141 -4.79 9.65 9.80
CA ALA A 141 -5.16 8.58 10.72
C ALA A 141 -5.76 7.37 10.00
N ILE A 142 -6.63 7.61 9.01
CA ILE A 142 -7.25 6.55 8.22
C ILE A 142 -6.22 5.85 7.33
N ALA A 143 -5.37 6.61 6.64
CA ALA A 143 -4.28 6.06 5.83
C ALA A 143 -3.33 5.22 6.69
N ARG A 144 -2.92 5.73 7.86
CA ARG A 144 -2.09 4.99 8.82
C ARG A 144 -2.71 3.66 9.22
N THR A 145 -3.99 3.67 9.56
CA THR A 145 -4.74 2.47 9.95
C THR A 145 -4.75 1.43 8.82
N LYS A 146 -4.97 1.86 7.58
CA LYS A 146 -4.96 0.96 6.42
C LYS A 146 -3.56 0.45 6.09
N MET A 147 -2.52 1.27 6.25
CA MET A 147 -1.13 0.86 6.07
C MET A 147 -0.72 -0.21 7.09
N ILE A 148 -1.05 -0.02 8.37
CA ILE A 148 -0.79 -1.02 9.42
C ILE A 148 -1.52 -2.33 9.12
N ALA A 149 -2.79 -2.25 8.70
CA ALA A 149 -3.55 -3.43 8.33
C ALA A 149 -2.97 -4.14 7.09
N LEU A 150 -2.56 -3.39 6.06
CA LEU A 150 -1.91 -3.96 4.87
C LEU A 150 -0.62 -4.69 5.26
N HIS A 151 0.19 -4.09 6.13
CA HIS A 151 1.39 -4.75 6.62
C HIS A 151 1.11 -6.02 7.42
N ALA A 152 0.05 -6.05 8.23
CA ALA A 152 -0.36 -7.27 8.92
C ALA A 152 -0.73 -8.40 7.95
N VAL A 153 -1.47 -8.06 6.88
CA VAL A 153 -1.83 -8.99 5.79
C VAL A 153 -0.57 -9.52 5.10
N GLU A 154 0.34 -8.63 4.70
CA GLU A 154 1.58 -9.02 4.03
C GLU A 154 2.49 -9.86 4.93
N SER A 155 2.58 -9.50 6.21
CA SER A 155 3.42 -10.22 7.18
C SER A 155 2.93 -11.63 7.48
N GLU A 156 1.62 -11.87 7.40
CA GLU A 156 1.08 -13.23 7.49
C GLU A 156 1.34 -14.01 6.19
N ILE A 157 0.85 -13.49 5.07
CA ILE A 157 0.84 -14.23 3.80
C ILE A 157 2.28 -14.50 3.31
N PHE A 158 3.15 -13.53 3.51
CA PHE A 158 4.55 -13.57 3.09
C PHE A 158 5.49 -13.70 4.28
N ALA A 159 5.06 -14.34 5.35
CA ALA A 159 5.95 -14.66 6.45
C ALA A 159 7.17 -15.46 5.95
N PHE A 160 8.36 -15.13 6.47
CA PHE A 160 9.60 -15.82 6.18
C PHE A 160 10.48 -15.93 7.42
N GLU A 161 11.54 -16.74 7.30
CA GLU A 161 12.61 -16.86 8.28
C GLU A 161 13.96 -16.62 7.59
N LEU A 162 14.91 -16.06 8.32
CA LEU A 162 16.30 -15.97 7.87
C LEU A 162 17.05 -17.20 8.35
N VAL A 163 17.50 -18.03 7.41
CA VAL A 163 18.27 -19.25 7.68
C VAL A 163 19.61 -19.11 6.97
N SER A 164 20.69 -18.98 7.75
CA SER A 164 22.06 -18.83 7.21
C SER A 164 22.21 -17.67 6.20
N GLY A 165 21.50 -16.56 6.43
CA GLY A 165 21.50 -15.39 5.54
C GLY A 165 20.58 -15.49 4.32
N ALA A 166 19.91 -16.63 4.12
CA ALA A 166 18.92 -16.82 3.06
C ALA A 166 17.48 -16.67 3.59
N ILE A 167 16.58 -16.21 2.73
CA ILE A 167 15.14 -16.12 3.02
C ILE A 167 14.50 -17.49 2.81
N LYS A 168 13.83 -18.00 3.84
CA LYS A 168 13.01 -19.21 3.78
C LYS A 168 11.53 -18.84 3.96
N PRO A 169 10.72 -18.87 2.89
CA PRO A 169 9.27 -18.62 2.98
C PRO A 169 8.55 -19.60 3.91
N LYS A 170 7.65 -19.10 4.78
CA LYS A 170 6.71 -19.94 5.54
C LYS A 170 5.56 -20.45 4.68
N HIS A 171 5.18 -19.69 3.65
CA HIS A 171 4.15 -20.06 2.69
C HIS A 171 4.69 -20.05 1.24
N PRO A 172 5.57 -21.00 0.86
CA PRO A 172 6.27 -20.97 -0.43
C PRO A 172 5.35 -20.81 -1.65
N LYS A 173 4.15 -21.39 -1.64
CA LYS A 173 3.17 -21.28 -2.73
C LYS A 173 2.73 -19.85 -3.07
N TYR A 174 2.91 -18.90 -2.16
CA TYR A 174 2.55 -17.49 -2.36
C TYR A 174 3.75 -16.62 -2.74
N TRP A 175 4.95 -17.18 -2.70
CA TRP A 175 6.14 -16.51 -3.17
C TRP A 175 6.29 -16.71 -4.67
N PRO A 176 6.87 -15.75 -5.39
CA PRO A 176 7.28 -15.97 -6.78
C PRO A 176 8.26 -17.15 -6.83
N GLU A 177 8.12 -18.00 -7.84
CA GLU A 177 9.14 -19.02 -8.13
C GLU A 177 10.47 -18.29 -8.40
N ALA A 178 11.57 -18.80 -7.85
CA ALA A 178 12.88 -18.28 -8.18
C ALA A 178 13.03 -18.37 -9.70
N GLN A 179 13.10 -17.23 -10.38
CA GLN A 179 13.64 -17.24 -11.73
C GLN A 179 15.11 -17.57 -11.53
N ASP A 180 15.49 -18.81 -11.87
CA ASP A 180 16.87 -19.22 -11.94
C ASP A 180 17.65 -18.14 -12.71
N GLY A 181 18.61 -17.52 -12.02
CA GLY A 181 19.53 -16.55 -12.59
C GLY A 181 20.59 -17.22 -13.44
#